data_AF-A0AA90T683-F1
#
_entry.id   AF-A0AA90T683-F1
#
_cell.length_a   1.000
_cell.length_b   1.000
_cell.length_c   1.000
_cell.angle_alpha   90.00
_cell.angle_beta   90.00
_cell.angle_gamma   90.00
#
_symmetry.space_group_name_H-M   'P 1'
#
loop_
_entity.id
_entity.type
_entity.pdbx_description
1 polymer ?
#
loop_
_entity_poly.entity_id
_entity_poly.type
_entity_poly.pdbx_seq_one_letter_code
_entity_poly.pdbx_strand_id
1 'polypeptide(L)'
;MKNKGDAIHTANLMKDAITRELEVTGQLNVKGFLGVTFKDLKGNVFGSLCVMDKEEKVFSGEDINYLKSMADILSHMIKLNHKV
;
A
#
# COMPACT_ATOMS: atom_id res chain seq x y z
N MET A 1 9.20 0.93 10.05
CA MET A 1 8.48 1.28 8.80
C MET A 1 8.95 2.64 8.32
N LYS A 2 9.06 2.85 7.01
CA LYS A 2 9.37 4.16 6.42
C LYS A 2 8.08 4.79 5.93
N ASN A 3 7.87 6.06 6.31
CA ASN A 3 6.74 6.86 5.86
C ASN A 3 7.31 8.06 5.08
N LYS A 4 6.85 8.26 3.84
CA LYS A 4 7.22 9.42 3.02
C LYS A 4 5.98 9.95 2.30
N GLY A 5 5.30 10.91 2.92
CA GLY A 5 4.08 11.52 2.39
C GLY A 5 2.94 10.51 2.31
N ASP A 6 2.41 10.30 1.12
CA ASP A 6 1.30 9.37 0.84
C ASP A 6 1.73 7.90 0.67
N ALA A 7 2.91 7.50 1.17
CA ALA A 7 3.43 6.14 1.01
C ALA A 7 4.05 5.60 2.29
N ILE A 8 3.73 4.34 2.60
CA ILE A 8 4.26 3.60 3.74
C ILE A 8 4.82 2.27 3.27
N HIS A 9 6.04 1.93 3.68
CA HIS A 9 6.65 0.68 3.27
C HIS A 9 7.63 0.10 4.30
N THR A 10 7.80 -1.21 4.26
CA THR A 10 8.80 -1.94 5.03
C THR A 10 9.29 -3.15 4.23
N ALA A 11 10.56 -3.52 4.44
CA ALA A 11 11.12 -4.71 3.82
C ALA A 11 10.65 -6.00 4.49
N ASN A 12 10.27 -5.93 5.76
CA ASN A 12 9.74 -7.07 6.50
C ASN A 12 8.78 -6.59 7.62
N LEU A 13 7.49 -6.87 7.50
CA LEU A 13 6.50 -6.59 8.54
C LEU A 13 6.77 -7.38 9.82
N MET A 14 7.30 -8.61 9.71
CA MET A 14 7.63 -9.45 10.87
C MET A 14 8.81 -8.93 11.69
N LYS A 15 9.61 -8.01 11.14
CA LYS A 15 10.76 -7.39 11.84
C LYS A 15 10.45 -5.98 12.34
N ASP A 16 9.31 -5.43 11.96
CA ASP A 16 8.93 -4.07 12.32
C ASP A 16 8.23 -4.05 13.69
N ALA A 17 8.61 -3.11 14.55
CA ALA A 17 8.16 -3.05 15.94
C ALA A 17 6.64 -2.88 16.10
N ILE A 18 5.96 -2.25 15.14
CA ILE A 18 4.52 -1.98 15.21
C ILE A 18 3.74 -3.14 14.60
N THR A 19 4.20 -3.66 13.46
CA THR A 19 3.44 -4.64 12.69
C THR A 19 3.73 -6.10 13.08
N ARG A 20 4.85 -6.39 13.73
CA ARG A 20 5.18 -7.76 14.20
C ARG A 20 4.20 -8.30 15.24
N GLU A 21 3.61 -7.43 16.05
CA GLU A 21 2.69 -7.84 17.14
C GLU A 21 1.24 -7.98 16.66
N LEU A 22 0.96 -7.62 15.40
CA LEU A 22 -0.37 -7.77 14.83
C LEU A 22 -0.60 -9.23 14.42
N GLU A 23 -1.70 -9.82 14.88
CA GLU A 23 -2.09 -11.20 14.57
C GLU A 23 -2.15 -11.47 13.06
N VAL A 24 -2.64 -10.48 12.30
CA VAL A 24 -2.77 -10.54 10.84
C VAL A 24 -1.41 -10.72 10.15
N THR A 25 -0.31 -10.22 10.72
CA THR A 25 1.02 -10.33 10.12
C THR A 25 1.51 -11.77 10.15
N GLY A 26 1.26 -12.48 11.26
CA GLY A 26 1.57 -13.91 11.40
C GLY A 26 0.70 -14.79 10.49
N GLN A 27 -0.57 -14.42 10.29
CA GLN A 27 -1.49 -15.16 9.40
C GLN A 27 -1.15 -14.97 7.92
N LEU A 28 -0.79 -13.74 7.52
CA LEU A 28 -0.46 -13.43 6.12
C LEU A 28 0.94 -13.93 5.73
N ASN A 29 1.85 -14.08 6.70
CA ASN A 29 3.27 -14.44 6.49
C ASN A 29 3.93 -13.58 5.40
N VAL A 30 3.62 -12.28 5.44
CA VAL A 30 4.12 -11.28 4.48
C VAL A 30 5.34 -10.59 5.08
N LYS A 31 6.39 -10.47 4.28
CA LYS A 31 7.59 -9.70 4.63
C LYS A 31 7.51 -8.33 3.98
N GLY A 32 7.69 -8.24 2.66
CA GLY A 32 7.64 -6.97 1.94
C GLY A 32 6.25 -6.35 1.95
N PHE A 33 6.15 -5.09 2.33
CA PHE A 33 4.90 -4.32 2.26
C PHE A 33 5.14 -2.93 1.71
N LEU A 34 4.31 -2.53 0.75
CA LEU A 34 4.22 -1.17 0.22
C LEU A 34 2.75 -0.78 0.10
N GLY A 35 2.35 0.27 0.80
CA GLY A 35 1.04 0.88 0.72
C GLY A 35 1.14 2.33 0.26
N VAL A 36 0.23 2.74 -0.61
CA VAL A 36 0.05 4.15 -1.00
C VAL A 36 -1.37 4.60 -0.70
N THR A 37 -1.54 5.86 -0.35
CA THR A 37 -2.87 6.47 -0.15
C THR A 37 -3.65 6.39 -1.46
N PHE A 38 -4.85 5.84 -1.41
CA PHE A 38 -5.73 5.72 -2.55
C PHE A 38 -6.86 6.76 -2.41
N LYS A 39 -6.90 7.72 -3.33
CA LYS A 39 -7.81 8.88 -3.28
C LYS A 39 -8.85 8.80 -4.38
N ASP A 40 -10.06 9.30 -4.12
CA ASP A 40 -11.07 9.54 -5.14
C ASP A 40 -10.67 10.72 -6.06
N LEU A 41 -11.43 10.95 -7.13
CA LEU A 41 -11.17 12.05 -8.05
C LEU A 41 -11.36 13.46 -7.44
N LYS A 42 -11.91 13.56 -6.24
CA LYS A 42 -12.05 14.81 -5.48
C LYS A 42 -10.89 14.99 -4.49
N GLY A 43 -9.96 14.04 -4.42
CA GLY A 43 -8.83 14.02 -3.50
C GLY A 43 -9.15 13.48 -2.11
N ASN A 44 -10.37 12.98 -1.86
CA ASN A 44 -10.72 12.35 -0.59
C ASN A 44 -10.05 10.99 -0.49
N VAL A 45 -9.55 10.63 0.70
CA VAL A 45 -8.99 9.30 0.93
C VAL A 45 -10.12 8.27 0.87
N PHE A 46 -10.07 7.42 -0.16
CA PHE A 46 -10.97 6.28 -0.31
C PHE A 46 -10.44 5.07 0.47
N GLY A 47 -9.12 4.93 0.57
CA GLY A 47 -8.46 3.86 1.30
C GLY A 47 -6.96 3.83 1.01
N SER A 48 -6.40 2.64 0.92
CA SER A 48 -5.00 2.41 0.54
C SER A 48 -4.89 1.30 -0.50
N LEU A 49 -4.02 1.48 -1.49
CA LEU A 49 -3.60 0.39 -2.37
C LEU A 49 -2.30 -0.20 -1.83
N CYS A 50 -2.34 -1.50 -1.51
CA CYS A 50 -1.22 -2.19 -0.87
C CYS A 50 -0.75 -3.35 -1.74
N VAL A 51 0.56 -3.52 -1.84
CA VAL A 51 1.21 -4.71 -2.37
C VAL A 51 2.00 -5.39 -1.26
N MET A 52 1.97 -6.72 -1.32
CA MET A 52 2.53 -7.61 -0.31
C MET A 52 3.40 -8.65 -0.98
N ASP A 53 4.54 -8.95 -0.37
CA ASP A 53 5.48 -9.96 -0.84
C ASP A 53 5.82 -10.91 0.32
N LYS A 54 5.89 -12.21 0.04
CA LYS A 54 6.29 -13.22 1.03
C LYS A 54 7.79 -13.15 1.34
N GLU A 55 8.58 -12.57 0.43
CA GLU A 55 10.01 -12.34 0.62
C GLU A 55 10.33 -10.91 1.06
N GLU A 56 11.52 -10.74 1.65
CA GLU A 56 11.98 -9.41 2.04
C GLU A 56 12.24 -8.59 0.79
N LYS A 57 11.65 -7.39 0.73
CA LYS A 57 11.77 -6.52 -0.43
C LYS A 57 11.98 -5.08 -0.05
N VAL A 58 13.09 -4.50 -0.51
CA VAL A 58 13.32 -3.06 -0.40
C VAL A 58 12.67 -2.39 -1.61
N PHE A 59 11.59 -1.64 -1.37
CA PHE A 59 10.92 -0.88 -2.41
C PHE A 59 11.71 0.38 -2.75
N SER A 60 11.97 0.55 -4.04
CA SER A 60 12.60 1.74 -4.63
C SER A 60 11.59 2.90 -4.76
N GLY A 61 12.10 4.08 -5.11
CA GLY A 61 11.23 5.21 -5.46
C GLY A 61 10.38 4.95 -6.70
N GLU A 62 10.89 4.16 -7.65
CA GLU A 62 10.17 3.77 -8.86
C GLU A 62 9.00 2.83 -8.53
N ASP A 63 9.20 1.86 -7.63
CA ASP A 63 8.12 0.97 -7.15
C ASP A 63 6.98 1.78 -6.51
N ILE A 64 7.33 2.79 -5.69
CA ILE A 64 6.36 3.67 -5.03
C ILE A 64 5.58 4.48 -6.08
N ASN A 65 6.29 5.08 -7.06
CA ASN A 65 5.66 5.88 -8.10
C ASN A 65 4.76 5.03 -9.01
N TYR A 66 5.20 3.83 -9.35
CA TYR A 66 4.40 2.88 -10.12
C TYR A 66 3.09 2.55 -9.40
N LEU A 67 3.15 2.23 -8.10
CA LEU A 67 1.94 1.91 -7.33
C LEU A 67 1.01 3.12 -7.19
N LYS A 68 1.56 4.35 -7.07
CA LYS A 68 0.76 5.58 -7.09
C LYS A 68 0.04 5.76 -8.42
N SER A 69 0.73 5.61 -9.55
CA SER A 69 0.09 5.69 -10.87
C SER A 69 -1.01 4.64 -11.05
N MET A 70 -0.80 3.42 -10.56
CA MET A 70 -1.84 2.38 -10.55
C MET A 70 -3.04 2.76 -9.69
N ALA A 71 -2.81 3.34 -8.50
CA ALA A 71 -3.87 3.84 -7.65
C ALA A 71 -4.68 4.93 -8.36
N ASP A 72 -4.03 5.90 -9.02
CA ASP A 72 -4.73 6.95 -9.76
C ASP A 72 -5.61 6.36 -10.88
N ILE A 73 -5.09 5.42 -11.67
CA ILE A 73 -5.85 4.73 -12.74
C ILE A 73 -7.05 3.98 -12.15
N LEU A 74 -6.88 3.26 -11.05
CA LEU A 74 -7.97 2.54 -10.36
C LEU A 74 -9.05 3.50 -9.84
N SER A 75 -8.68 4.71 -9.40
CA SER A 75 -9.63 5.74 -8.94
C SER A 75 -10.64 6.09 -10.03
N HIS A 76 -10.14 6.24 -11.26
CA HIS A 76 -10.99 6.50 -12.42
C HIS A 76 -11.96 5.34 -12.72
N MET A 77 -11.55 4.09 -12.51
CA MET A 77 -12.38 2.91 -12.76
C MET A 77 -13.47 2.71 -11.71
N ILE A 78 -13.18 2.94 -10.42
CA ILE A 78 -14.18 2.78 -9.35
C ILE A 78 -15.34 3.78 -9.51
N LYS A 79 -15.05 5.01 -9.98
CA LYS A 79 -16.11 5.99 -10.31
C LYS A 79 -17.06 5.48 -11.40
N LEU A 80 -16.57 4.70 -12.36
CA LEU A 80 -17.39 4.21 -13.48
C LEU A 80 -18.35 3.10 -13.06
N ASN A 81 -17.98 2.29 -12.05
CA ASN A 81 -18.83 1.21 -11.53
C ASN A 81 -19.93 1.70 -10.58
N HIS A 82 -19.75 2.85 -9.92
CA HIS A 82 -20.82 3.52 -9.17
C HIS A 82 -21.48 4.59 -10.04
N LYS A 83 -22.35 4.16 -10.96
CA LYS A 83 -23.45 5.02 -11.41
C LYS A 83 -24.41 5.17 -10.22
N VAL A 84 -24.39 6.33 -9.59
CA VAL A 84 -25.54 6.85 -8.83
C VAL A 84 -26.70 7.01 -9.79
#